data_AF-A0A7G7MSY5-F1
#
_entry.id   AF-A0A7G7MSY5-F1
#
_cell.length_a   1.000
_cell.length_b   1.000
_cell.length_c   1.000
_cell.angle_alpha   90.00
_cell.angle_beta   90.00
_cell.angle_gamma   90.00
#
_symmetry.space_group_name_H-M   'P 1'
#
loop_
_entity.id
_entity.type
_entity.pdbx_description
1 polymer ?
#
loop_
_entity_poly.entity_id
_entity_poly.type
_entity_poly.pdbx_seq_one_letter_code
_entity_poly.pdbx_strand_id
1 'polypeptide(L)'
;MIARPLRGELTWCPLWWEHPEAVFRLEALRRAWTEFAPEPGAAMSIWIRDHLDPCLRELLTPLGPFADCVHNERYRALSGHTPIATLPTRTPE
;
A
#
# COMPACT_ATOMS: atom_id res chain seq x y z
N MET A 1 -19.80 -11.00 1.78
CA MET A 1 -18.56 -10.23 1.57
C MET A 1 -18.95 -8.78 1.35
N ILE A 2 -18.76 -7.90 2.34
CA ILE A 2 -19.11 -6.48 2.20
C ILE A 2 -17.91 -5.80 1.55
N ALA A 3 -17.97 -5.58 0.24
CA ALA A 3 -17.03 -4.70 -0.43
C ALA A 3 -17.44 -3.25 -0.09
N ARG A 4 -16.62 -2.54 0.68
CA ARG A 4 -16.80 -1.09 0.80
C ARG A 4 -16.36 -0.48 -0.53
N PRO A 5 -17.22 0.31 -1.22
CA PRO A 5 -16.79 1.03 -2.40
C PRO A 5 -15.69 1.99 -1.98
N LEU A 6 -14.52 1.87 -2.59
CA LEU A 6 -13.48 2.89 -2.54
C LEU A 6 -14.09 4.13 -3.22
N ARG A 7 -14.59 5.09 -2.44
CA ARG A 7 -15.01 6.39 -3.00
C ARG A 7 -13.79 6.98 -3.72
N GLY A 8 -14.03 7.59 -4.89
CA GLY A 8 -13.06 7.83 -5.97
C GLY A 8 -11.85 8.72 -5.69
N GLU A 9 -11.49 8.95 -4.43
CA GLU A 9 -10.25 9.61 -4.02
C GLU A 9 -9.16 8.60 -3.60
N LEU A 10 -9.50 7.31 -3.48
CA LEU A 10 -8.53 6.28 -3.12
C LEU A 10 -8.00 5.58 -4.38
N THR A 11 -6.69 5.69 -4.62
CA THR A 11 -6.02 5.06 -5.77
C THR A 11 -5.30 3.78 -5.32
N TRP A 12 -5.57 2.66 -6.00
CA TRP A 12 -4.86 1.40 -5.80
C TRP A 12 -4.32 0.86 -7.11
N CYS A 13 -3.02 0.53 -7.14
CA CYS A 13 -2.40 -0.14 -8.28
C CYS A 13 -2.50 -1.66 -8.10
N PRO A 14 -3.04 -2.43 -9.07
CA PRO A 14 -3.09 -3.88 -8.98
C PRO A 14 -1.69 -4.52 -9.04
N LEU A 15 -0.71 -3.81 -9.60
CA LEU A 15 0.71 -4.18 -9.64
C LEU A 15 1.50 -3.50 -8.50
N TRP A 16 0.90 -3.42 -7.30
CA TRP A 16 1.46 -2.70 -6.15
C TRP A 16 2.88 -3.16 -5.77
N TRP A 17 3.24 -4.41 -6.04
CA TRP A 17 4.56 -4.98 -5.71
C TRP A 17 5.70 -4.35 -6.52
N GLU A 18 5.40 -3.66 -7.62
CA GLU A 18 6.38 -2.92 -8.39
C GLU A 18 6.67 -1.53 -7.78
N HIS A 19 5.90 -1.09 -6.78
CA HIS A 19 6.15 0.17 -6.07
C HIS A 19 6.97 -0.11 -4.80
N PRO A 20 8.27 0.29 -4.73
CA PRO A 20 9.12 -0.03 -3.59
C PRO A 20 8.58 0.51 -2.26
N GLU A 21 7.94 1.69 -2.31
CA GLU A 21 7.31 2.29 -1.15
C GLU A 21 6.09 1.51 -0.65
N ALA A 22 5.29 0.95 -1.58
CA ALA A 22 4.18 0.08 -1.22
C ALA A 22 4.67 -1.22 -0.58
N VAL A 23 5.68 -1.85 -1.19
CA VAL A 23 6.32 -3.06 -0.64
C VAL A 23 6.86 -2.79 0.76
N PHE A 24 7.59 -1.69 0.95
CA PHE A 24 8.15 -1.33 2.26
C PHE A 24 7.07 -1.16 3.32
N ARG A 25 6.01 -0.38 3.03
CA ARG A 25 4.91 -0.14 3.98
C ARG A 25 4.14 -1.42 4.31
N LEU A 26 3.83 -2.24 3.31
CA LEU A 26 3.11 -3.51 3.52
C LEU A 26 3.96 -4.52 4.30
N GLU A 27 5.26 -4.57 4.07
CA GLU A 27 6.17 -5.40 4.85
C GLU A 27 6.29 -4.90 6.30
N ALA A 28 6.34 -3.59 6.53
CA ALA A 28 6.32 -3.02 7.88
C ALA A 28 5.01 -3.38 8.62
N LEU A 29 3.87 -3.29 7.94
CA LEU A 29 2.58 -3.74 8.49
C LEU A 29 2.57 -5.22 8.85
N ARG A 30 3.12 -6.07 7.97
CA ARG A 30 3.22 -7.52 8.21
C ARG A 30 4.07 -7.82 9.44
N ARG A 31 5.20 -7.13 9.61
CA ARG A 31 6.08 -7.30 10.80
C ARG A 31 5.39 -6.85 12.08
N ALA A 32 4.76 -5.68 12.08
CA ALA A 32 3.97 -5.23 13.23
C ALA A 32 2.85 -6.23 13.55
N TRP A 33 2.16 -6.76 12.54
CA TRP A 33 1.14 -7.79 12.76
C TRP A 33 1.72 -9.03 13.43
N THR A 34 2.90 -9.50 13.02
CA THR A 34 3.51 -10.69 13.64
C THR A 34 3.85 -10.50 15.11
N GLU A 35 4.09 -9.26 15.57
CA GLU A 35 4.31 -8.94 16.97
C GLU A 35 3.00 -8.87 17.77
N PHE A 36 1.93 -8.31 17.19
CA PHE A 36 0.64 -8.14 17.88
C PHE A 36 -0.30 -9.35 17.75
N ALA A 37 -0.16 -10.19 16.73
CA ALA A 37 -1.05 -11.32 16.48
C ALA A 37 -1.14 -12.36 17.63
N PRO A 38 -0.05 -12.65 18.38
CA PRO A 38 -0.13 -13.56 19.52
C PRO A 38 -0.83 -12.94 20.74
N GLU A 39 -0.93 -11.61 20.82
CA GLU A 39 -1.39 -10.92 22.01
C GLU A 39 -2.93 -10.90 22.12
N PRO A 40 -3.49 -11.22 23.29
CA PRO A 40 -4.94 -11.18 23.49
C PRO A 40 -5.47 -9.76 23.70
N GLY A 41 -6.79 -9.63 23.76
CA GLY A 41 -7.45 -8.38 24.12
C GLY A 41 -7.39 -7.33 23.00
N ALA A 42 -6.88 -6.14 23.32
CA ALA A 42 -6.96 -4.97 22.43
C ALA A 42 -5.86 -4.91 21.35
N ALA A 43 -4.97 -5.91 21.27
CA ALA A 43 -3.84 -5.93 20.35
C ALA A 43 -4.25 -5.71 18.88
N MET A 44 -5.32 -6.36 18.43
CA MET A 44 -5.85 -6.14 17.07
C MET A 44 -6.35 -4.71 16.85
N SER A 45 -7.02 -4.12 17.84
CA SER A 45 -7.50 -2.75 17.76
C SER A 45 -6.34 -1.75 17.71
N ILE A 46 -5.28 -2.02 18.48
CA ILE A 46 -4.05 -1.22 18.49
C ILE A 46 -3.35 -1.33 17.15
N TRP A 47 -3.18 -2.54 16.62
CA TRP A 47 -2.56 -2.76 15.32
C TRP A 47 -3.31 -2.02 14.19
N ILE A 48 -4.64 -2.07 14.19
CA ILE A 48 -5.45 -1.34 13.21
C ILE A 48 -5.24 0.18 13.34
N ARG A 49 -5.42 0.71 14.56
CA ARG A 49 -5.39 2.15 14.85
C ARG A 49 -4.00 2.77 14.60
N ASP A 50 -2.95 2.10 15.05
CA ASP A 50 -1.61 2.67 15.12
C ASP A 50 -0.75 2.30 13.91
N HIS A 51 -1.07 1.21 13.21
CA HIS A 51 -0.27 0.74 12.08
C HIS A 51 -1.07 0.72 10.77
N LEU A 52 -2.16 -0.04 10.71
CA LEU A 52 -2.89 -0.29 9.45
C LEU A 52 -3.50 1.00 8.87
N ASP A 53 -4.35 1.68 9.63
CA ASP A 53 -5.10 2.84 9.14
C ASP A 53 -4.18 3.99 8.70
N PRO A 54 -3.12 4.36 9.46
CA PRO A 54 -2.14 5.33 9.00
C PRO A 54 -1.44 4.91 7.70
N CYS A 55 -0.96 3.67 7.61
CA CYS A 55 -0.26 3.20 6.40
C CYS A 55 -1.18 3.18 5.18
N LEU A 56 -2.43 2.72 5.33
CA LEU A 56 -3.40 2.70 4.22
C LEU A 56 -3.76 4.11 3.77
N ARG A 57 -3.87 5.08 4.68
CA ARG A 57 -4.12 6.47 4.33
C ARG A 57 -3.01 7.04 3.44
N GLU A 58 -1.76 6.77 3.78
CA GLU A 58 -0.59 7.21 2.99
C GLU A 58 -0.49 6.46 1.64
N LEU A 59 -0.82 5.17 1.61
CA LEU A 59 -0.78 4.40 0.37
C LEU A 59 -1.85 4.83 -0.63
N LEU A 60 -3.06 5.09 -0.15
CA LEU A 60 -4.24 5.31 -0.98
C LEU A 60 -4.50 6.78 -1.27
N THR A 61 -3.74 7.71 -0.70
CA THR A 61 -3.91 9.15 -0.94
C THR A 61 -3.77 9.51 -2.43
N PRO A 62 -4.49 10.52 -2.94
CA PRO A 62 -4.34 11.02 -4.30
C PRO A 62 -2.94 11.53 -4.66
N LEU A 63 -2.06 11.70 -3.68
CA LEU A 63 -0.65 12.06 -3.86
C LEU A 63 0.31 10.93 -3.44
N GLY A 64 -0.23 9.73 -3.24
CA GLY A 64 0.50 8.56 -2.74
C GLY A 64 1.31 7.86 -3.84
N PRO A 65 1.99 6.76 -3.51
CA PRO A 65 2.82 6.01 -4.47
C PRO A 65 2.06 5.47 -5.68
N PHE A 66 0.74 5.40 -5.59
CA PHE A 66 -0.14 4.95 -6.67
C PHE A 66 -0.74 6.09 -7.50
N ALA A 67 -0.60 7.35 -7.08
CA ALA A 67 -1.24 8.51 -7.72
C ALA A 67 -0.85 8.68 -9.20
N ASP A 68 0.45 8.61 -9.48
CA ASP A 68 0.99 8.74 -10.83
C ASP A 68 1.06 7.38 -11.56
N CYS A 69 0.63 6.30 -10.90
CA CYS A 69 0.54 5.00 -11.54
C CYS A 69 -0.72 4.96 -12.40
N VAL A 70 -0.57 5.25 -13.70
CA VAL A 70 -1.67 5.22 -14.66
C VAL A 70 -2.05 3.77 -14.97
N HIS A 71 -2.75 3.09 -14.06
CA HIS A 71 -3.48 1.85 -14.38
C HIS A 71 -4.84 2.20 -15.00
N ASN A 72 -4.81 2.81 -16.18
CA ASN A 72 -6.00 2.97 -17.00
C ASN A 72 -6.36 1.60 -17.58
N GLU A 73 -7.63 1.19 -17.47
CA GLU A 73 -8.22 -0.04 -18.05
C GLU A 73 -7.87 -0.26 -19.55
N ARG A 74 -7.38 0.77 -20.25
CA ARG A 74 -6.90 0.75 -21.65
C ARG A 74 -5.46 0.26 -21.84
N TYR A 75 -4.64 0.09 -20.80
CA TYR A 75 -3.24 -0.35 -20.95
C TYR A 75 -3.03 -1.86 -20.75
N ARG A 76 -4.04 -2.67 -21.04
CA ARG A 76 -3.95 -4.14 -20.99
C ARG A 76 -2.99 -4.76 -22.02
N ALA A 77 -2.20 -3.97 -22.77
CA ALA A 77 -1.43 -4.50 -23.89
C ALA A 77 -0.02 -3.93 -24.18
N LEU A 78 0.37 -2.68 -23.86
CA LEU A 78 1.48 -2.07 -24.64
C LEU A 78 2.48 -1.10 -23.99
N SER A 79 2.51 -0.84 -22.68
CA SER A 79 3.55 0.06 -22.13
C SER A 79 3.91 -0.30 -20.70
N GLY A 80 5.21 -0.44 -20.43
CA GLY A 80 5.75 -0.97 -19.18
C GLY A 80 5.27 -0.22 -17.94
N HIS A 81 4.94 -0.97 -16.89
CA HIS A 81 4.79 -0.42 -15.56
C HIS A 81 6.09 0.29 -15.18
N THR A 82 6.01 1.59 -14.93
CA THR A 82 7.16 2.39 -14.52
C THR A 82 6.84 2.94 -13.13
N PRO A 83 7.33 2.30 -12.06
CA PRO A 83 7.10 2.79 -10.71
C PRO A 83 7.86 4.09 -10.49
N ILE A 84 7.22 5.09 -9.88
CA ILE A 84 7.94 6.23 -9.33
C ILE A 84 8.51 5.81 -7.99
N ALA A 85 9.84 5.80 -7.89
CA ALA A 85 10.53 5.60 -6.62
C ALA A 85 10.35 6.86 -5.75
N THR A 86 9.34 6.87 -4.91
CA THR A 86 9.06 7.94 -3.93
C THR A 86 9.93 7.81 -2.68
N LEU A 87 10.39 6.60 -2.37
CA LEU A 87 11.47 6.39 -1.42
C LEU A 87 12.82 6.48 -2.14
N PRO A 88 13.85 7.08 -1.54
CA PRO A 88 15.22 6.92 -2.01
C PRO A 88 15.63 5.46 -1.78
N THR A 89 15.26 4.58 -2.70
CA THR A 89 15.77 3.22 -2.76
C THR A 89 17.23 3.33 -3.16
N ARG A 90 18.13 3.39 -2.17
CA ARG A 90 19.55 3.18 -2.40
C ARG A 90 19.68 1.78 -2.99
N THR A 91 19.95 1.69 -4.29
CA THR A 91 20.20 0.40 -4.96
C THR A 91 21.30 -0.33 -4.19
N PRO A 92 21.06 -1.56 -3.71
CA PRO A 92 22.16 -2.39 -3.25
C PRO A 92 22.96 -2.81 -4.48
N GLU A 93 24.28 -2.63 -4.41
CA GLU A 93 25.25 -3.13 -5.39
C GLU A 93 25.24 -4.67 -5.48
#